data_AF-A0A4P7ZXH9-F1
#
_entry.id   AF-A0A4P7ZXH9-F1
#
_cell.length_a   1.000
_cell.length_b   1.000
_cell.length_c   1.000
_cell.angle_alpha   90.00
_cell.angle_beta   90.00
_cell.angle_gamma   90.00
#
_symmetry.space_group_name_H-M   'P 1'
#
loop_
_entity.id
_entity.type
_entity.pdbx_description
1 polymer ?
#
loop_
_entity_poly.entity_id
_entity_poly.type
_entity_poly.pdbx_seq_one_letter_code
_entity_poly.pdbx_strand_id
1 'polypeptide(L)'
;MSVEDLEFERLIDEILGGEDDEEEELMIRMAEAKRTWGQALNVALTERPHLINRNFIQGDQLLVFDEASGRLEEVALWDLPLRFPIDERWVDSDFGKVLRLKFAGYRQSIVAHALARENDEAMPLCSAVVLVIPADENWAYSYIEVRRRAVATI
;
A
#
# COMPACT_ATOMS: atom_id res chain seq x y z
N MET A 1 14.29 18.22 -0.47
CA MET A 1 13.01 17.78 -1.04
C MET A 1 13.24 16.45 -1.71
N SER A 2 12.54 15.43 -1.26
CA SER A 2 12.56 14.11 -1.88
C SER A 2 11.77 14.15 -3.21
N VAL A 3 12.00 13.19 -4.10
CA VAL A 3 11.29 13.08 -5.38
C VAL A 3 9.77 12.91 -5.18
N GLU A 4 9.37 12.34 -4.03
CA GLU A 4 7.97 12.15 -3.64
C GLU A 4 7.28 13.47 -3.26
N ASP A 5 8.03 14.44 -2.69
CA ASP A 5 7.50 15.76 -2.35
C ASP A 5 7.18 16.59 -3.62
N LEU A 6 7.96 16.37 -4.70
CA LEU A 6 7.80 17.08 -5.97
C LEU A 6 6.65 16.52 -6.83
N GLU A 7 6.35 15.22 -6.74
CA GLU A 7 5.16 14.64 -7.40
C GLU A 7 3.86 15.08 -6.70
N PHE A 8 3.92 15.33 -5.38
CA PHE A 8 2.79 15.81 -4.59
C PHE A 8 2.42 17.27 -4.92
N GLU A 9 3.39 18.18 -5.00
CA GLU A 9 3.13 19.59 -5.37
C GLU A 9 2.58 19.73 -6.79
N ARG A 10 3.08 18.91 -7.73
CA ARG A 10 2.59 18.92 -9.12
C ARG A 10 1.17 18.37 -9.26
N LEU A 11 0.80 17.39 -8.44
CA LEU A 11 -0.56 16.85 -8.38
C LEU A 11 -1.54 17.88 -7.82
N ILE A 12 -1.10 18.70 -6.86
CA ILE A 12 -1.89 19.82 -6.32
C ILE A 12 -2.10 20.88 -7.40
N ASP A 13 -1.04 21.36 -8.07
CA ASP A 13 -1.14 22.42 -9.09
C ASP A 13 -1.97 22.02 -10.33
N GLU A 14 -1.97 20.74 -10.72
CA GLU A 14 -2.75 20.22 -11.86
C GLU A 14 -4.24 20.05 -11.52
N ILE A 15 -4.61 20.04 -10.23
CA ILE A 15 -5.98 19.85 -9.71
C ILE A 15 -6.64 21.18 -9.28
N LEU A 16 -5.85 22.20 -8.91
CA LEU A 16 -6.29 23.54 -8.47
C LEU A 16 -6.99 24.41 -9.55
N GLY A 17 -7.54 23.80 -10.60
CA GLY A 17 -8.25 24.47 -11.69
C GLY A 17 -9.78 24.57 -11.54
N GLY A 18 -10.36 24.30 -10.36
CA GLY A 18 -11.82 24.25 -10.14
C GLY A 18 -12.29 25.07 -8.93
N GLU A 19 -13.35 25.85 -9.12
CA GLU A 19 -13.92 26.88 -8.21
C GLU A 19 -15.07 26.36 -7.31
N ASP A 20 -14.81 25.43 -6.37
CA ASP A 20 -15.78 25.14 -5.31
C ASP A 20 -15.06 24.97 -3.95
N ASP A 21 -15.26 25.93 -3.04
CA ASP A 21 -14.58 26.02 -1.73
C ASP A 21 -14.75 24.73 -0.89
N GLU A 22 -15.87 24.01 -1.06
CA GLU A 22 -16.15 22.72 -0.38
C GLU A 22 -15.33 21.55 -0.96
N GLU A 23 -15.08 21.54 -2.27
CA GLU A 23 -14.25 20.52 -2.93
C GLU A 23 -12.77 20.73 -2.58
N GLU A 24 -12.32 21.98 -2.52
CA GLU A 24 -10.98 22.35 -2.05
C GLU A 24 -10.75 21.93 -0.59
N GLU A 25 -11.69 22.23 0.32
CA GLU A 25 -11.59 21.84 1.73
C GLU A 25 -11.59 20.32 1.90
N LEU A 26 -12.42 19.60 1.13
CA LEU A 26 -12.42 18.13 1.11
C LEU A 26 -11.06 17.58 0.65
N MET A 27 -10.49 18.15 -0.40
CA MET A 27 -9.20 17.73 -0.95
C MET A 27 -8.02 17.98 -0.01
N ILE A 28 -8.03 19.11 0.70
CA ILE A 28 -7.04 19.40 1.75
C ILE A 28 -7.13 18.37 2.87
N ARG A 29 -8.34 18.08 3.35
CA ARG A 29 -8.57 17.04 4.37
C ARG A 29 -8.10 15.67 3.88
N MET A 30 -8.35 15.33 2.61
CA MET A 30 -7.83 14.12 1.95
C MET A 30 -6.32 14.03 1.94
N ALA A 31 -5.64 15.12 1.62
CA ALA A 31 -4.19 15.18 1.64
C ALA A 31 -3.62 15.02 3.06
N GLU A 32 -4.21 15.68 4.05
CA GLU A 32 -3.78 15.58 5.45
C GLU A 32 -3.99 14.19 6.04
N ALA A 33 -5.15 13.57 5.78
CA ALA A 33 -5.42 12.19 6.17
C ALA A 33 -4.39 11.24 5.54
N LYS A 34 -4.14 11.38 4.23
CA LYS A 34 -3.11 10.59 3.51
C LYS A 34 -1.72 10.75 4.07
N ARG A 35 -1.35 11.97 4.43
CA ARG A 35 -0.06 12.25 5.08
C ARG A 35 0.03 11.55 6.43
N THR A 36 -1.04 11.59 7.21
CA THR A 36 -1.09 11.06 8.58
C THR A 36 -1.02 9.53 8.58
N TRP A 37 -1.89 8.85 7.84
CA TRP A 37 -1.81 7.40 7.75
C TRP A 37 -0.57 6.93 7.00
N GLY A 38 -0.03 7.70 6.04
CA GLY A 38 1.21 7.37 5.35
C GLY A 38 2.41 7.32 6.29
N GLN A 39 2.50 8.26 7.25
CA GLN A 39 3.52 8.24 8.30
C GLN A 39 3.34 7.04 9.24
N ALA A 40 2.10 6.78 9.69
CA ALA A 40 1.81 5.66 10.58
C ALA A 40 2.10 4.29 9.91
N LEU A 41 1.74 4.14 8.63
CA LEU A 41 2.06 2.98 7.83
C LEU A 41 3.58 2.79 7.70
N ASN A 42 4.33 3.86 7.43
CA ASN A 42 5.79 3.79 7.37
C ASN A 42 6.42 3.34 8.69
N VAL A 43 5.89 3.80 9.83
CA VAL A 43 6.30 3.31 11.16
C VAL A 43 6.00 1.82 11.29
N ALA A 44 4.76 1.40 11.01
CA ALA A 44 4.34 0.00 11.13
C ALA A 44 5.15 -0.96 10.24
N LEU A 45 5.52 -0.52 9.04
CA LEU A 45 6.39 -1.25 8.12
C LEU A 45 7.84 -1.34 8.60
N THR A 46 8.31 -0.31 9.30
CA THR A 46 9.66 -0.27 9.87
C THR A 46 9.76 -1.15 11.10
N GLU A 47 8.70 -1.24 11.91
CA GLU A 47 8.59 -2.17 13.05
C GLU A 47 8.48 -3.63 12.61
N ARG A 48 7.93 -3.89 11.42
CA ARG A 48 7.73 -5.24 10.85
C ARG A 48 8.45 -5.40 9.51
N PRO A 49 9.78 -5.25 9.46
CA PRO A 49 10.52 -5.25 8.20
C PRO A 49 10.40 -6.59 7.45
N HIS A 50 10.19 -7.69 8.17
CA HIS A 50 10.05 -9.03 7.59
C HIS A 50 8.84 -9.18 6.65
N LEU A 51 7.82 -8.32 6.76
CA LEU A 51 6.63 -8.38 5.90
C LEU A 51 6.91 -7.99 4.45
N ILE A 52 7.96 -7.19 4.20
CA ILE A 52 8.35 -6.75 2.85
C ILE A 52 9.80 -7.16 2.51
N ASN A 53 10.61 -7.54 3.49
CA ASN A 53 12.04 -7.80 3.31
C ASN A 53 12.41 -9.30 3.15
N ARG A 54 11.44 -10.21 3.00
CA ARG A 54 11.71 -11.67 2.95
C ARG A 54 12.17 -12.22 1.60
N ASN A 55 12.45 -11.37 0.60
CA ASN A 55 12.64 -11.74 -0.82
C ASN A 55 11.46 -12.53 -1.43
N PHE A 56 10.45 -12.82 -0.63
CA PHE A 56 9.31 -13.66 -0.96
C PHE A 56 8.12 -13.07 -0.22
N ILE A 57 7.10 -12.73 -0.99
CA ILE A 57 5.83 -12.24 -0.48
C ILE A 57 4.90 -13.45 -0.38
N GLN A 58 4.13 -13.57 0.71
CA GLN A 58 3.15 -14.66 0.82
C GLN A 58 2.09 -14.51 -0.27
N GLY A 59 1.86 -15.54 -1.08
CA GLY A 59 0.98 -15.44 -2.26
C GLY A 59 -0.50 -15.32 -1.92
N ASP A 60 -0.92 -15.88 -0.79
CA ASP A 60 -2.30 -16.02 -0.34
C ASP A 60 -2.70 -15.04 0.77
N GLN A 61 -1.82 -14.09 1.12
CA GLN A 61 -2.08 -13.08 2.15
C GLN A 61 -1.89 -11.66 1.60
N LEU A 62 -2.72 -10.72 2.01
CA LEU A 62 -2.57 -9.29 1.72
C LEU A 62 -2.16 -8.54 2.99
N LEU A 63 -1.32 -7.52 2.84
CA LEU A 63 -1.05 -6.61 3.96
C LEU A 63 -2.24 -5.67 4.12
N VAL A 64 -2.76 -5.57 5.35
CA VAL A 64 -3.84 -4.65 5.69
C VAL A 64 -3.35 -3.73 6.80
N PHE A 65 -3.50 -2.43 6.58
CA PHE A 65 -3.26 -1.39 7.56
C PHE A 65 -4.59 -0.81 8.02
N ASP A 66 -4.90 -0.99 9.29
CA ASP A 66 -6.06 -0.41 9.96
C ASP A 66 -5.61 0.91 10.62
N GLU A 67 -6.10 2.04 10.10
CA GLU A 67 -5.70 3.37 10.57
C GLU A 67 -6.18 3.63 12.01
N ALA A 68 -7.38 3.18 12.36
CA ALA A 68 -7.97 3.42 13.69
C ALA A 68 -7.12 2.78 14.80
N SER A 69 -6.57 1.59 14.53
CA SER A 69 -5.72 0.87 15.47
C SER A 69 -4.21 1.07 15.24
N GLY A 70 -3.82 1.65 14.10
CA GLY A 70 -2.43 1.78 13.67
C GLY A 70 -1.75 0.44 13.38
N ARG A 71 -2.52 -0.64 13.15
CA ARG A 71 -1.98 -2.00 13.03
C ARG A 71 -1.80 -2.38 11.57
N LEU A 72 -0.64 -2.97 11.28
CA LEU A 72 -0.34 -3.64 10.03
C LEU A 72 -0.34 -5.16 10.25
N GLU A 73 -1.12 -5.89 9.47
CA GLU A 73 -1.26 -7.35 9.56
C GLU A 73 -1.31 -8.03 8.19
N GLU A 74 -1.04 -9.34 8.17
CA GLU A 74 -1.25 -10.20 7.01
C GLU A 74 -2.64 -10.84 7.12
N VAL A 75 -3.48 -10.64 6.11
CA VAL A 75 -4.85 -11.18 6.04
C VAL A 75 -4.95 -12.12 4.87
N ALA A 76 -5.50 -13.33 5.08
CA ALA A 76 -5.72 -14.26 3.98
C ALA A 76 -6.65 -13.64 2.93
N LEU A 77 -6.35 -13.82 1.64
CA LEU A 77 -7.13 -13.25 0.55
C LEU A 77 -8.60 -13.67 0.60
N TRP A 78 -8.89 -14.89 1.06
CA TRP A 78 -10.23 -15.43 1.21
C TRP A 78 -11.01 -14.82 2.38
N ASP A 79 -10.31 -14.26 3.36
CA ASP A 79 -10.91 -13.60 4.52
C ASP A 79 -11.20 -12.11 4.27
N LEU A 80 -10.60 -11.52 3.21
CA LEU A 80 -10.76 -10.10 2.91
C LEU A 80 -12.23 -9.69 2.75
N PRO A 81 -13.07 -10.35 1.92
CA PRO A 81 -14.47 -9.93 1.78
C PRO A 81 -15.31 -10.18 3.03
N LEU A 82 -14.85 -11.04 3.95
CA LEU A 82 -15.53 -11.31 5.22
C LEU A 82 -15.23 -10.22 6.25
N ARG A 83 -13.98 -9.72 6.27
CA ARG A 83 -13.52 -8.70 7.21
C ARG A 83 -13.80 -7.28 6.72
N PHE A 84 -13.74 -7.09 5.41
CA PHE A 84 -13.88 -5.82 4.72
C PHE A 84 -14.90 -6.04 3.59
N PRO A 85 -16.21 -5.98 3.86
CA PRO A 85 -17.23 -6.30 2.86
C PRO A 85 -17.15 -5.40 1.64
N ILE A 86 -17.36 -5.95 0.44
CA ILE A 86 -17.43 -5.15 -0.80
C ILE A 86 -18.72 -4.33 -0.77
N ASP A 87 -18.57 -3.01 -0.74
CA ASP A 87 -19.64 -2.04 -0.56
C ASP A 87 -19.26 -0.68 -1.19
N GLU A 88 -19.94 0.39 -0.78
CA GLU A 88 -19.67 1.75 -1.26
C GLU A 88 -18.26 2.25 -0.93
N ARG A 89 -17.58 1.66 0.06
CA ARG A 89 -16.21 2.03 0.48
C ARG A 89 -15.15 1.36 -0.37
N TRP A 90 -15.43 0.22 -0.99
CA TRP A 90 -14.57 -0.39 -2.01
C TRP A 90 -15.37 -1.33 -2.90
N VAL A 91 -15.48 -0.99 -4.17
CA VAL A 91 -16.31 -1.76 -5.09
C VAL A 91 -15.56 -2.97 -5.62
N ASP A 92 -16.28 -3.91 -6.27
CA ASP A 92 -15.69 -5.11 -6.89
C ASP A 92 -14.48 -4.80 -7.78
N SER A 93 -14.52 -3.66 -8.47
CA SER A 93 -13.44 -3.22 -9.35
C SER A 93 -12.14 -2.95 -8.60
N ASP A 94 -12.21 -2.47 -7.35
CA ASP A 94 -11.05 -2.19 -6.52
C ASP A 94 -10.47 -3.47 -5.95
N PHE A 95 -11.32 -4.39 -5.51
CA PHE A 95 -10.90 -5.73 -5.09
C PHE A 95 -10.14 -6.44 -6.21
N GLY A 96 -10.66 -6.42 -7.44
CA GLY A 96 -9.99 -6.97 -8.61
C GLY A 96 -8.62 -6.32 -8.91
N LYS A 97 -8.51 -4.99 -8.76
CA LYS A 97 -7.23 -4.27 -8.90
C LYS A 97 -6.22 -4.69 -7.83
N VAL A 98 -6.65 -4.78 -6.57
CA VAL A 98 -5.82 -5.20 -5.44
C VAL A 98 -5.28 -6.60 -5.67
N LEU A 99 -6.12 -7.55 -6.06
CA LEU A 99 -5.69 -8.92 -6.38
C LEU A 99 -4.68 -8.94 -7.53
N ARG A 100 -4.94 -8.18 -8.61
CA ARG A 100 -4.03 -8.09 -9.75
C ARG A 100 -2.65 -7.59 -9.34
N LEU A 101 -2.60 -6.50 -8.56
CA LEU A 101 -1.35 -5.93 -8.07
C LEU A 101 -0.64 -6.89 -7.11
N LYS A 102 -1.38 -7.56 -6.23
CA LYS A 102 -0.85 -8.57 -5.31
C LYS A 102 -0.16 -9.71 -6.06
N PHE A 103 -0.82 -10.30 -7.05
CA PHE A 103 -0.24 -11.41 -7.81
C PHE A 103 0.93 -10.95 -8.71
N ALA A 104 0.91 -9.71 -9.20
CA ALA A 104 2.05 -9.13 -9.89
C ALA A 104 3.27 -9.01 -8.95
N GLY A 105 3.09 -8.46 -7.74
CA GLY A 105 4.13 -8.37 -6.71
C GLY A 105 4.63 -9.75 -6.25
N TYR A 106 3.71 -10.71 -6.09
CA TYR A 106 4.09 -12.10 -5.77
C TYR A 106 5.00 -12.71 -6.84
N ARG A 107 4.64 -12.57 -8.12
CA ARG A 107 5.46 -13.03 -9.23
C ARG A 107 6.83 -12.36 -9.26
N GLN A 108 6.89 -11.05 -9.01
CA GLN A 108 8.16 -10.33 -8.87
C GLN A 108 9.01 -10.89 -7.73
N SER A 109 8.39 -11.22 -6.60
CA SER A 109 9.10 -11.80 -5.45
C SER A 109 9.68 -13.18 -5.75
N ILE A 110 8.99 -14.03 -6.51
CA ILE A 110 9.53 -15.33 -6.95
C ILE A 110 10.79 -15.14 -7.79
N VAL A 111 10.76 -14.19 -8.73
CA VAL A 111 11.92 -13.87 -9.59
C VAL A 111 13.06 -13.28 -8.76
N ALA A 112 12.75 -12.34 -7.86
CA ALA A 112 13.71 -11.74 -6.95
C ALA A 112 14.40 -12.80 -6.07
N HIS A 113 13.64 -13.76 -5.55
CA HIS A 113 14.17 -14.87 -4.78
C HIS A 113 15.10 -15.77 -5.60
N ALA A 114 14.73 -16.09 -6.85
CA ALA A 114 15.59 -16.86 -7.74
C ALA A 114 16.92 -16.13 -8.03
N LEU A 115 16.87 -14.83 -8.31
CA LEU A 115 18.06 -14.00 -8.54
C LEU A 115 18.98 -13.95 -7.32
N ALA A 116 18.41 -13.75 -6.12
CA ALA A 116 19.19 -13.70 -4.87
C ALA A 116 19.84 -15.05 -4.53
N ARG A 117 19.29 -16.17 -5.02
CA ARG A 117 19.90 -17.51 -4.87
C ARG A 117 21.05 -17.76 -5.85
N GLU A 118 21.01 -17.15 -7.03
CA GLU A 118 22.05 -17.27 -8.06
C GLU A 118 23.20 -16.30 -7.84
N ASN A 119 22.93 -15.13 -7.27
CA ASN A 119 23.90 -14.08 -6.95
C ASN A 119 23.58 -13.49 -5.57
N ASP A 120 24.46 -13.72 -4.60
CA ASP A 120 24.34 -13.28 -3.21
C ASP A 120 24.51 -11.76 -3.04
N GLU A 121 25.12 -11.07 -4.01
CA GLU A 121 25.20 -9.61 -4.05
C GLU A 121 23.95 -8.95 -4.68
N ALA A 122 23.04 -9.73 -5.27
CA ALA A 122 21.86 -9.17 -5.91
C ALA A 122 20.87 -8.58 -4.88
N MET A 123 20.46 -7.32 -5.09
CA MET A 123 19.45 -6.64 -4.29
C MET A 123 18.21 -6.29 -5.15
N PRO A 124 17.41 -7.28 -5.56
CA PRO A 124 16.22 -7.04 -6.36
C PRO A 124 15.20 -6.18 -5.60
N LEU A 125 14.40 -5.41 -6.34
CA LEU A 125 13.27 -4.66 -5.79
C LEU A 125 12.04 -5.56 -5.76
N CYS A 126 11.39 -5.64 -4.60
CA CYS A 126 10.11 -6.31 -4.43
C CYS A 126 9.05 -5.28 -4.09
N SER A 127 7.83 -5.48 -4.62
CA SER A 127 6.68 -4.67 -4.27
C SER A 127 5.60 -5.49 -3.57
N ALA A 128 5.05 -4.91 -2.50
CA ALA A 128 3.91 -5.45 -1.78
C ALA A 128 2.74 -4.47 -1.88
N VAL A 129 1.52 -5.01 -1.89
CA VAL A 129 0.30 -4.19 -1.83
C VAL A 129 -0.19 -4.16 -0.40
N VAL A 130 -0.45 -2.96 0.10
CA VAL A 130 -1.10 -2.72 1.39
C VAL A 130 -2.49 -2.15 1.11
N LEU A 131 -3.53 -2.80 1.65
CA LEU A 131 -4.86 -2.24 1.75
C LEU A 131 -4.92 -1.36 3.01
N VAL A 132 -5.40 -0.13 2.85
CA VAL A 132 -5.53 0.86 3.91
C VAL A 132 -7.01 1.01 4.24
N ILE A 133 -7.36 0.68 5.47
CA ILE A 133 -8.69 0.85 6.05
C ILE A 133 -8.66 2.18 6.83
N PRO A 134 -9.32 3.24 6.31
CA PRO A 134 -9.31 4.53 6.96
C PRO A 134 -10.16 4.48 8.24
N ALA A 135 -9.76 5.30 9.22
CA ALA A 135 -10.44 5.38 10.51
C ALA A 135 -11.83 6.02 10.40
N ASP A 136 -12.01 6.93 9.44
CA ASP A 136 -13.31 7.54 9.12
C ASP A 136 -14.10 6.61 8.18
N GLU A 137 -15.30 6.22 8.63
CA GLU A 137 -16.18 5.33 7.88
C GLU A 137 -16.74 5.94 6.59
N ASN A 138 -16.71 7.27 6.47
CA ASN A 138 -17.13 7.97 5.25
C ASN A 138 -16.11 7.85 4.12
N TRP A 139 -14.93 7.30 4.40
CA TRP A 139 -13.84 7.23 3.44
C TRP A 139 -13.71 5.84 2.83
N ALA A 140 -13.52 5.85 1.52
CA ALA A 140 -13.24 4.65 0.75
C ALA A 140 -11.92 4.01 1.18
N TYR A 141 -11.85 2.69 1.12
CA TYR A 141 -10.59 2.00 1.29
C TYR A 141 -9.65 2.39 0.17
N SER A 142 -8.36 2.44 0.49
CA SER A 142 -7.33 2.74 -0.49
C SER A 142 -6.29 1.64 -0.50
N TYR A 143 -5.48 1.58 -1.54
CA TYR A 143 -4.36 0.64 -1.59
C TYR A 143 -3.11 1.35 -2.06
N ILE A 144 -1.98 0.90 -1.55
CA ILE A 144 -0.66 1.44 -1.88
C ILE A 144 0.28 0.30 -2.23
N GLU A 145 1.06 0.50 -3.30
CA GLU A 145 2.18 -0.38 -3.63
C GLU A 145 3.42 0.13 -2.89
N VAL A 146 3.94 -0.67 -1.98
CA VAL A 146 5.15 -0.39 -1.23
C VAL A 146 6.30 -1.14 -1.85
N ARG A 147 7.39 -0.45 -2.18
CA ARG A 147 8.60 -1.04 -2.74
C ARG A 147 9.73 -1.02 -1.73
N ARG A 148 10.38 -2.16 -1.51
CA ARG A 148 11.63 -2.23 -0.75
C ARG A 148 12.66 -3.10 -1.46
N ARG A 149 13.93 -2.83 -1.18
CA ARG A 149 15.04 -3.70 -1.58
C ARG A 149 14.96 -4.98 -0.77
N ALA A 150 15.04 -6.09 -1.47
CA ALA A 150 15.05 -7.42 -0.88
C ALA A 150 16.47 -7.71 -0.34
N VAL A 151 16.58 -8.19 0.90
CA VAL A 151 17.86 -8.59 1.52
C VAL A 151 17.98 -10.11 1.50
N ALA A 152 19.02 -10.64 0.86
CA ALA A 152 19.37 -12.06 0.92
C ALA A 152 19.51 -12.48 2.40
N THR A 153 18.64 -13.39 2.85
CA THR A 153 18.80 -14.08 4.14
C THR A 153 19.08 -15.54 3.80
N ILE A 154 20.28 -16.00 4.12
CA ILE A 154 20.76 -17.39 3.92
C ILE A 154 20.18 -18.29 4.99
#